data_AF-W9Z9V0-F1
#
_entry.id   AF-W9Z9V0-F1
#
_cell.length_a   1.000
_cell.length_b   1.000
_cell.length_c   1.000
_cell.angle_alpha   90.00
_cell.angle_beta   90.00
_cell.angle_gamma   90.00
#
_symmetry.space_group_name_H-M   'P 1'
#
loop_
_entity.id
_entity.type
_entity.pdbx_description
1 polymer ?
#
loop_
_entity_poly.entity_id
_entity_poly.type
_entity_poly.pdbx_seq_one_letter_code
_entity_poly.pdbx_strand_id
1 'polypeptide(L)'
;MPHATSPHVEEAINADEYVKLILCFDGTGNTFSGTNADTNMVKILRKLDRNHKKQYHYYQTGIGTYDVNENSVHKTPIGEVRSRVPKAIDSGFGTTFDAHIMAGYRFLMRYYEPEAKIYIFGFSRGAFTAKYLSRMVNEVGLLCKGNE
;
A
#
# COMPACT_ATOMS: atom_id res chain seq x y z
N MET A 1 13.81 -46.19 -0.13
CA MET A 1 13.57 -45.01 0.72
C MET A 1 12.44 -44.22 0.08
N PRO A 2 11.19 -44.32 0.57
CA PRO A 2 10.12 -43.44 0.10
C PRO A 2 10.38 -42.01 0.61
N HIS A 3 10.36 -41.05 -0.30
CA HIS A 3 10.49 -39.63 -0.01
C HIS A 3 9.19 -39.16 0.67
N ALA A 4 9.28 -38.66 1.90
CA ALA A 4 8.15 -38.04 2.57
C ALA A 4 7.83 -36.70 1.88
N THR A 5 6.71 -36.62 1.19
CA THR A 5 6.08 -35.34 0.84
C THR A 5 5.44 -34.77 2.10
N SER A 6 5.90 -33.59 2.51
CA SER A 6 5.37 -32.88 3.67
C SER A 6 3.91 -32.48 3.41
N PRO A 7 2.96 -32.79 4.30
CA PRO A 7 1.52 -32.54 4.10
C PRO A 7 1.12 -31.05 4.17
N HIS A 8 2.07 -30.12 4.31
CA HIS A 8 1.77 -28.71 4.57
C HIS A 8 1.65 -27.81 3.33
N VAL A 9 1.69 -28.36 2.10
CA VAL A 9 1.80 -27.52 0.87
C VAL A 9 0.56 -27.54 -0.04
N GLU A 10 -0.46 -28.37 0.17
CA GLU A 10 -1.57 -28.49 -0.81
C GLU A 10 -3.00 -28.43 -0.24
N GLU A 11 -3.25 -27.62 0.79
CA GLU A 11 -4.58 -27.00 0.88
C GLU A 11 -4.59 -25.79 -0.05
N ALA A 12 -4.93 -26.04 -1.32
CA ALA A 12 -5.23 -24.97 -2.25
C ALA A 12 -6.34 -24.13 -1.63
N ILE A 13 -5.97 -22.91 -1.21
CA ILE A 13 -6.90 -21.88 -0.77
C ILE A 13 -8.07 -21.85 -1.75
N ASN A 14 -9.25 -22.27 -1.31
CA ASN A 14 -10.44 -22.08 -2.12
C ASN A 14 -10.66 -20.56 -2.22
N ALA A 15 -10.48 -20.03 -3.43
CA ALA A 15 -10.46 -18.60 -3.68
C ALA A 15 -11.77 -17.90 -3.26
N ASP A 16 -12.86 -18.66 -3.10
CA ASP A 16 -14.18 -18.16 -2.75
C ASP A 16 -14.60 -18.43 -1.31
N GLU A 17 -13.77 -19.07 -0.49
CA GLU A 17 -14.17 -19.43 0.87
C GLU A 17 -14.25 -18.20 1.78
N TYR A 18 -13.25 -17.33 1.71
CA TYR A 18 -13.11 -16.17 2.58
C TYR A 18 -12.93 -14.85 1.83
N VAL A 19 -13.18 -13.75 2.54
CA VAL A 19 -12.87 -12.40 2.06
C VAL A 19 -11.37 -12.17 2.04
N LYS A 20 -10.86 -11.58 0.97
CA LYS A 20 -9.46 -11.19 0.80
C LYS A 20 -9.36 -9.68 0.81
N LEU A 21 -8.58 -9.13 1.75
CA LEU A 21 -8.27 -7.71 1.83
C LEU A 21 -6.83 -7.51 1.37
N ILE A 22 -6.63 -6.87 0.23
CA ILE A 22 -5.31 -6.71 -0.37
C ILE A 22 -4.93 -5.23 -0.36
N LEU A 23 -3.87 -4.89 0.37
CA LEU A 23 -3.39 -3.52 0.54
C LEU A 23 -2.00 -3.38 -0.08
N CYS A 24 -1.86 -2.41 -0.98
CA CYS A 24 -0.63 -2.14 -1.71
C CYS A 24 -0.16 -0.71 -1.42
N PHE A 25 1.00 -0.58 -0.76
CA PHE A 25 1.60 0.68 -0.37
C PHE A 25 2.80 1.00 -1.26
N ASP A 26 2.67 2.01 -2.12
CA ASP A 26 3.74 2.37 -3.05
C ASP A 26 4.86 3.18 -2.38
N GLY A 27 6.05 3.03 -2.95
CA GLY A 27 7.19 3.90 -2.71
C GLY A 27 7.01 5.24 -3.40
N THR A 28 8.03 6.07 -3.23
CA THR A 28 7.86 7.50 -3.11
C THR A 28 8.50 8.24 -4.27
N GLY A 29 7.88 9.30 -4.79
CA GLY A 29 8.33 9.93 -6.04
C GLY A 29 8.00 9.12 -7.29
N ASN A 30 7.13 8.12 -7.17
CA ASN A 30 6.59 7.39 -8.31
C ASN A 30 5.31 8.08 -8.75
N THR A 31 5.33 8.75 -9.89
CA THR A 31 4.13 9.20 -10.60
C THR A 31 3.68 8.07 -11.53
N PHE A 32 2.38 7.74 -11.49
CA PHE A 32 1.80 6.74 -12.38
C PHE A 32 2.06 7.14 -13.83
N SER A 33 2.90 6.39 -14.53
CA SER A 33 3.31 6.74 -15.90
C SER A 33 2.64 5.87 -16.96
N GLY A 34 2.05 4.74 -16.56
CA GLY A 34 1.51 3.75 -17.50
C GLY A 34 2.59 3.04 -18.32
N THR A 35 3.87 3.20 -17.95
CA THR A 35 5.04 2.61 -18.61
C THR A 35 5.76 1.61 -17.71
N ASN A 36 6.89 1.05 -18.16
CA ASN A 36 7.73 0.13 -17.37
C ASN A 36 8.33 0.75 -16.09
N ALA A 37 8.21 2.07 -15.90
CA ALA A 37 8.57 2.78 -14.67
C ALA A 37 7.57 2.56 -13.52
N ASP A 38 6.41 1.92 -13.78
CA ASP A 38 5.44 1.57 -12.75
C ASP A 38 6.04 0.55 -11.75
N THR A 39 5.80 0.77 -10.45
CA THR A 39 6.35 -0.10 -9.41
C THR A 39 5.73 -1.49 -9.45
N ASN A 40 6.40 -2.44 -8.78
CA ASN A 40 5.85 -3.78 -8.61
C ASN A 40 4.48 -3.75 -7.89
N MET A 41 4.15 -2.72 -7.12
CA MET A 41 2.84 -2.59 -6.48
C MET A 41 1.73 -2.37 -7.51
N VAL A 42 1.95 -1.52 -8.51
CA VAL A 42 1.01 -1.30 -9.61
C VAL A 42 0.87 -2.58 -10.45
N LYS A 43 1.98 -3.29 -10.69
CA LYS A 43 1.96 -4.57 -11.43
C LYS A 43 1.14 -5.63 -10.71
N ILE A 44 1.31 -5.78 -9.39
CA ILE A 44 0.50 -6.69 -8.56
C ILE A 44 -0.97 -6.30 -8.65
N LEU A 45 -1.30 -5.02 -8.40
CA LEU A 45 -2.68 -4.53 -8.43
C LEU A 45 -3.38 -4.75 -9.79
N ARG A 46 -2.63 -4.69 -10.91
CA ARG A 46 -3.15 -4.98 -12.25
C ARG A 46 -3.44 -6.46 -12.49
N LYS A 47 -2.82 -7.35 -11.73
CA LYS A 47 -3.05 -8.81 -11.82
C LYS A 47 -4.17 -9.30 -10.91
N LEU A 48 -4.66 -8.47 -10.01
CA LEU A 48 -5.76 -8.82 -9.12
C LEU A 48 -7.11 -8.72 -9.83
N ASP A 49 -8.03 -9.61 -9.46
CA ASP A 49 -9.41 -9.58 -9.96
C ASP A 49 -10.20 -8.52 -9.21
N ARG A 50 -10.56 -7.45 -9.92
CA ARG A 50 -11.30 -6.31 -9.38
C ARG A 50 -12.81 -6.52 -9.32
N ASN A 51 -13.32 -7.55 -10.00
CA ASN A 51 -14.75 -7.85 -10.06
C ASN A 51 -15.15 -8.98 -9.10
N HIS A 52 -14.17 -9.59 -8.42
CA HIS A 52 -14.40 -10.67 -7.49
C HIS A 52 -15.11 -10.16 -6.22
N LYS A 53 -16.30 -10.71 -5.93
CA LYS A 53 -17.17 -10.22 -4.85
C LYS A 53 -16.56 -10.30 -3.44
N LYS A 54 -15.66 -11.26 -3.23
CA LYS A 54 -14.92 -11.46 -1.96
C LYS A 54 -13.49 -10.90 -1.96
N GLN A 55 -13.12 -10.03 -2.91
CA GLN A 55 -11.77 -9.48 -3.02
C GLN A 55 -11.80 -7.95 -3.01
N TYR A 56 -11.30 -7.35 -1.93
CA TYR A 56 -11.23 -5.90 -1.78
C TYR A 56 -9.80 -5.43 -1.87
N HIS A 57 -9.61 -4.29 -2.56
CA HIS A 57 -8.30 -3.75 -2.90
C HIS A 57 -8.14 -2.35 -2.36
N TYR A 58 -7.00 -2.08 -1.74
CA TYR A 58 -6.56 -0.75 -1.35
C TYR A 58 -5.21 -0.46 -1.99
N TYR A 59 -5.09 0.67 -2.68
CA TYR A 59 -3.82 1.15 -3.21
C TYR A 59 -3.57 2.56 -2.72
N GLN A 60 -2.37 2.78 -2.19
CA GLN A 60 -1.91 4.07 -1.74
C GLN A 60 -0.67 4.48 -2.53
N THR A 61 -0.73 5.68 -3.11
CA THR A 61 0.38 6.28 -3.84
C THR A 61 1.53 6.63 -2.89
N GLY A 62 2.73 6.74 -3.45
CA GLY A 62 3.88 7.24 -2.70
C GLY A 62 3.66 8.62 -2.08
N ILE A 63 4.27 8.85 -0.92
CA ILE A 63 4.41 10.20 -0.35
C ILE A 63 5.09 11.14 -1.37
N GLY A 64 4.55 12.34 -1.55
CA GLY A 64 5.07 13.32 -2.53
C GLY A 64 4.71 13.05 -4.00
N THR A 65 3.81 12.11 -4.28
CA THR A 65 3.23 11.89 -5.63
C THR A 65 2.07 12.85 -5.95
N TYR A 66 1.73 13.78 -5.05
CA TYR A 66 0.73 14.81 -5.36
C TYR A 66 1.28 15.74 -6.45
N ASP A 67 0.72 15.66 -7.66
CA ASP A 67 0.85 16.71 -8.67
C ASP A 67 0.32 18.00 -8.05
N VAL A 68 1.22 18.84 -7.55
CA VAL A 68 0.95 20.26 -7.29
C VAL A 68 0.86 20.96 -8.64
N ASN A 69 -0.24 20.70 -9.37
CA ASN A 69 -0.59 21.43 -10.58
C ASN A 69 -1.81 22.34 -10.32
N GLU A 70 -1.73 23.08 -9.22
CA GLU A 70 -2.46 24.34 -9.05
C GLU A 70 -1.47 25.37 -8.54
N ASN A 71 -0.74 25.98 -9.47
CA ASN A 71 -0.63 27.44 -9.64
C ASN A 71 0.59 27.79 -10.51
N SER A 72 0.30 28.24 -11.73
CA SER A 72 1.22 28.92 -12.63
C SER A 72 2.04 29.99 -11.90
N VAL A 73 3.35 29.78 -11.75
CA VAL A 73 4.29 30.91 -11.60
C VAL A 73 5.54 30.67 -12.45
N HIS A 74 5.79 31.68 -13.28
CA HIS A 74 6.85 31.93 -14.24
C HIS A 74 8.24 31.29 -14.01
N LYS A 75 8.84 30.91 -15.15
CA LYS A 75 10.24 30.50 -15.38
C LYS A 75 11.28 31.49 -14.80
N THR A 76 12.38 30.94 -14.29
CA THR A 76 13.74 31.49 -14.51
C THR A 76 14.72 30.34 -14.75
N PRO A 77 15.52 30.37 -15.84
CA PRO A 77 16.63 29.45 -16.04
C PRO A 77 17.90 30.00 -15.39
N ILE A 78 18.86 29.12 -15.08
CA ILE A 78 20.22 29.33 -14.55
C ILE A 78 20.35 28.98 -13.05
N GLY A 79 21.20 27.99 -12.76
CA GLY A 79 21.84 27.87 -11.45
C GLY A 79 21.95 26.46 -10.86
N GLU A 80 22.90 25.68 -11.36
CA GLU A 80 23.76 24.74 -10.63
C GLU A 80 23.25 23.92 -9.43
N VAL A 81 23.31 22.59 -9.60
CA VAL A 81 23.84 21.58 -8.67
C VAL A 81 23.69 21.89 -7.18
N ARG A 82 22.51 21.59 -6.63
CA ARG A 82 22.35 21.22 -5.21
C ARG A 82 21.39 20.05 -5.10
N SER A 83 21.92 18.83 -5.13
CA SER A 83 21.23 17.64 -4.63
C SER A 83 21.12 17.69 -3.09
N ARG A 84 20.46 18.73 -2.58
CA ARG A 84 19.88 18.73 -1.25
C ARG A 84 18.51 18.14 -1.41
N VAL A 85 18.34 16.90 -0.93
CA VAL A 85 17.05 16.36 -0.55
C VAL A 85 16.29 17.48 0.19
N PRO A 86 15.21 18.04 -0.38
CA PRO A 86 14.65 19.28 0.15
C PRO A 86 14.05 19.00 1.51
N LYS A 87 14.54 19.65 2.57
CA LYS A 87 14.10 19.49 3.98
C LYS A 87 12.56 19.57 4.19
N ALA A 88 11.81 20.09 3.22
CA ALA A 88 10.35 20.02 3.16
C ALA A 88 9.79 18.58 3.12
N ILE A 89 10.54 17.61 2.58
CA ILE A 89 10.10 16.21 2.56
C ILE A 89 10.12 15.59 3.97
N ASP A 90 10.95 16.04 4.90
CA ASP A 90 11.07 15.42 6.24
C ASP A 90 9.91 15.81 7.16
N SER A 91 9.51 17.09 7.19
CA SER A 91 8.37 17.53 8.01
C SER A 91 7.02 17.08 7.45
N GLY A 92 6.87 16.97 6.13
CA GLY A 92 5.67 16.40 5.50
C GLY A 92 5.62 14.88 5.61
N PHE A 93 6.77 14.20 5.75
CA PHE A 93 6.83 12.74 5.82
C PHE A 93 6.13 12.19 7.06
N GLY A 94 6.32 12.77 8.25
CA GLY A 94 5.65 12.29 9.47
C GLY A 94 4.12 12.41 9.42
N THR A 95 3.62 13.59 9.04
CA THR A 95 2.16 13.85 9.01
C THR A 95 1.45 13.08 7.91
N THR A 96 2.06 12.95 6.72
CA THR A 96 1.48 12.15 5.63
C THR A 96 1.62 10.65 5.89
N PHE A 97 2.69 10.21 6.55
CA PHE A 97 2.89 8.81 6.91
C PHE A 97 1.84 8.30 7.91
N ASP A 98 1.54 9.06 8.95
CA ASP A 98 0.51 8.67 9.92
C ASP A 98 -0.87 8.60 9.25
N ALA A 99 -1.18 9.59 8.41
CA ALA A 99 -2.41 9.58 7.61
C ALA A 99 -2.47 8.34 6.68
N HIS A 100 -1.34 7.94 6.14
CA HIS A 100 -1.22 6.79 5.25
C HIS A 100 -1.49 5.46 5.96
N ILE A 101 -0.93 5.27 7.17
CA ILE A 101 -1.22 4.10 8.01
C ILE A 101 -2.71 4.07 8.38
N MET A 102 -3.23 5.21 8.86
CA MET A 102 -4.62 5.29 9.32
C MET A 102 -5.60 5.04 8.18
N ALA A 103 -5.33 5.53 6.96
CA ALA A 103 -6.16 5.24 5.81
C ALA A 103 -6.22 3.74 5.47
N GLY A 104 -5.09 3.03 5.54
CA GLY A 104 -5.05 1.58 5.39
C GLY A 104 -5.80 0.85 6.51
N TYR A 105 -5.66 1.31 7.75
CA TYR A 105 -6.36 0.72 8.89
C TYR A 105 -7.88 0.90 8.81
N ARG A 106 -8.35 2.09 8.41
CA ARG A 106 -9.76 2.38 8.15
C ARG A 106 -10.35 1.48 7.07
N PHE A 107 -9.58 1.23 6.01
CA PHE A 107 -9.96 0.27 4.99
C PHE A 107 -10.16 -1.13 5.57
N LEU A 108 -9.23 -1.61 6.41
CA LEU A 108 -9.39 -2.89 7.09
C LEU A 108 -10.64 -2.91 7.96
N MET A 109 -10.86 -1.89 8.80
CA MET A 109 -12.05 -1.80 9.66
C MET A 109 -13.37 -1.85 8.88
N ARG A 110 -13.42 -1.23 7.70
CA ARG A 110 -14.63 -1.15 6.88
C ARG A 110 -15.01 -2.46 6.21
N TYR A 111 -14.02 -3.21 5.73
CA TYR A 111 -14.21 -4.39 4.88
C TYR A 111 -13.87 -5.72 5.55
N TYR A 112 -13.32 -5.70 6.77
CA TYR A 112 -13.04 -6.93 7.50
C TYR A 112 -14.34 -7.64 7.88
N GLU A 113 -14.36 -8.93 7.55
CA GLU A 113 -15.36 -9.90 7.96
C GLU A 113 -14.65 -11.02 8.71
N PRO A 114 -15.33 -11.78 9.58
CA PRO A 114 -14.74 -12.94 10.23
C PRO A 114 -14.04 -13.85 9.21
N GLU A 115 -12.86 -14.34 9.58
CA GLU A 115 -12.01 -15.23 8.76
C GLU A 115 -11.39 -14.60 7.51
N ALA A 116 -11.60 -13.30 7.28
CA ALA A 116 -10.96 -12.59 6.18
C ALA A 116 -9.44 -12.69 6.26
N LYS A 117 -8.80 -12.86 5.11
CA LYS A 117 -7.34 -12.87 4.98
C LYS A 117 -6.84 -11.51 4.54
N ILE A 118 -5.87 -10.98 5.28
CA ILE A 118 -5.26 -9.68 5.03
C ILE A 118 -3.90 -9.89 4.37
N TYR A 119 -3.70 -9.27 3.21
CA TYR A 119 -2.45 -9.28 2.45
C TYR A 119 -1.94 -7.84 2.36
N ILE A 120 -0.72 -7.61 2.84
CA ILE A 120 -0.12 -6.28 2.89
C ILE A 120 1.19 -6.32 2.10
N PHE A 121 1.25 -5.50 1.05
CA PHE A 121 2.42 -5.32 0.21
C PHE A 121 2.92 -3.89 0.32
N GLY A 122 4.24 -3.71 0.36
CA GLY A 122 4.84 -2.39 0.38
C GLY A 122 6.17 -2.34 -0.35
N PHE A 123 6.44 -1.23 -1.01
CA PHE A 123 7.71 -0.99 -1.71
C PHE A 123 8.41 0.26 -1.18
N SER A 124 9.73 0.19 -0.93
CA SER A 124 10.53 1.31 -0.43
C SER A 124 9.90 1.98 0.81
N ARG A 125 9.56 3.27 0.78
CA ARG A 125 8.84 3.95 1.87
C ARG A 125 7.46 3.34 2.17
N GLY A 126 6.77 2.80 1.16
CA GLY A 126 5.53 2.05 1.37
C GLY A 126 5.73 0.74 2.14
N ALA A 127 6.93 0.14 2.12
CA ALA A 127 7.25 -1.01 2.96
C ALA A 127 7.29 -0.66 4.46
N PHE A 128 7.70 0.58 4.79
CA PHE A 128 7.58 1.06 6.17
C PHE A 128 6.11 1.20 6.56
N THR A 129 5.26 1.82 5.73
CA THR A 129 3.82 1.92 6.00
C THR A 129 3.17 0.55 6.20
N ALA A 130 3.45 -0.38 5.29
CA ALA A 130 3.00 -1.77 5.38
C ALA A 130 3.39 -2.41 6.71
N LYS A 131 4.67 -2.31 7.11
CA LYS A 131 5.18 -2.87 8.36
C LYS A 131 4.47 -2.28 9.58
N TYR A 132 4.31 -0.96 9.64
CA TYR A 132 3.65 -0.31 10.77
C TYR A 132 2.16 -0.64 10.85
N LEU A 133 1.46 -0.69 9.70
CA LEU A 133 0.08 -1.15 9.66
C LEU A 133 -0.05 -2.59 10.16
N SER A 134 0.80 -3.52 9.70
CA SER A 134 0.79 -4.91 10.18
C SER A 134 1.01 -4.99 11.69
N ARG A 135 1.92 -4.18 12.24
CA ARG A 135 2.12 -4.08 13.69
C ARG A 135 0.89 -3.54 14.39
N MET A 136 0.27 -2.50 13.86
CA MET A 136 -0.93 -1.92 14.48
C MET A 136 -2.06 -2.94 14.55
N VAL A 137 -2.29 -3.70 13.48
CA VAL A 137 -3.27 -4.80 13.47
C VAL A 137 -2.90 -5.89 14.47
N ASN A 138 -1.62 -6.25 14.60
CA ASN A 138 -1.16 -7.28 15.53
C ASN A 138 -1.28 -6.87 17.01
N GLU A 139 -0.93 -5.62 17.32
CA GLU A 139 -0.86 -5.13 18.71
C GLU A 139 -2.20 -4.58 19.20
N VAL A 140 -2.93 -3.85 18.35
CA VAL A 140 -4.19 -3.18 18.71
C VAL A 140 -5.41 -4.01 18.32
N GLY A 141 -5.28 -4.90 17.33
CA GLY A 141 -6.42 -5.55 16.70
C GLY A 141 -7.09 -4.65 15.66
N LEU A 142 -8.30 -5.02 15.25
CA LEU A 142 -9.19 -4.18 14.43
C LEU A 142 -10.34 -3.67 15.30
N LEU A 143 -10.59 -2.38 15.27
CA LEU A 143 -11.77 -1.78 15.91
C LEU A 143 -13.04 -2.14 15.14
N CYS A 144 -14.19 -2.04 15.81
CA CYS A 144 -15.49 -2.34 15.21
C CYS A 144 -15.75 -1.50 13.96
N LYS A 145 -16.37 -2.12 12.95
CA LYS A 145 -16.88 -1.45 11.76
C LYS A 145 -17.83 -0.31 12.16
N GLY A 146 -17.66 0.87 11.57
CA GLY A 146 -18.38 2.09 11.91
C GLY A 146 -17.59 3.07 12.79
N ASN A 147 -16.44 2.65 13.33
CA ASN A 147 -15.55 3.50 14.13
C ASN A 147 -14.32 3.98 13.35
N GLU A 148 -14.33 3.86 12.01
CA GLU A 148 -13.18 4.22 11.16
C GLU A 148 -12.92 5.73 11.07
#